data_AF-A0A536UEL0-F1
#
_entry.id   AF-A0A536UEL0-F1
#
_cell.length_a   1.000
_cell.length_b   1.000
_cell.length_c   1.000
_cell.angle_alpha   90.00
_cell.angle_beta   90.00
_cell.angle_gamma   90.00
#
_symmetry.space_group_name_H-M   'P 1'
#
loop_
_entity.id
_entity.type
_entity.pdbx_description
1 polymer ?
#
loop_
_entity_poly.entity_id
_entity_poly.type
_entity_poly.pdbx_seq_one_letter_code
_entity_poly.pdbx_strand_id
1 'polypeptide(L)'
;MKPPDLTVVDNAGVHTWTGTTDPLKTAASQAHLRFCAVDLSKARDRATLFAELDGALKLPEHFGHNWDALADVLEDRDWLGRHGIVIALTHATGYRREHPHEWTTLEDILREASEFWKERHAGFWVFVA
;
A
#
# COMPACT_ATOMS: atom_id res chain seq x y z
N MET A 1 4.08 10.49 -14.90
CA MET A 1 2.82 11.05 -14.33
C MET A 1 3.18 11.93 -13.14
N LYS A 2 2.39 12.95 -12.79
CA LYS A 2 2.58 13.72 -11.55
C LYS A 2 1.69 13.11 -10.46
N PRO A 3 2.18 12.88 -9.23
CA PRO A 3 1.31 12.41 -8.14
C PRO A 3 0.23 13.45 -7.80
N PRO A 4 -0.91 13.02 -7.24
CA PRO A 4 -1.84 13.93 -6.59
C PRO A 4 -1.15 14.66 -5.43
N ASP A 5 -1.79 15.73 -4.94
CA ASP A 5 -1.32 16.42 -3.74
C ASP A 5 -1.55 15.53 -2.51
N LEU A 6 -0.48 14.95 -1.98
CA LEU A 6 -0.53 14.00 -0.86
C LEU A 6 -0.80 14.68 0.50
N THR A 7 -0.83 16.02 0.54
CA THR A 7 -1.23 16.76 1.75
C THR A 7 -2.75 16.82 1.91
N VAL A 8 -3.51 16.55 0.84
CA VAL A 8 -4.97 16.55 0.85
C VAL A 8 -5.46 15.12 1.17
N VAL A 9 -5.54 14.79 2.46
CA VAL A 9 -5.87 13.45 2.96
C VAL A 9 -7.20 12.91 2.43
N ASP A 10 -8.17 13.78 2.11
CA ASP A 10 -9.46 13.36 1.53
C ASP A 10 -9.32 12.64 0.19
N ASN A 11 -8.22 12.89 -0.54
CA ASN A 11 -7.90 12.24 -1.81
C ASN A 11 -7.10 10.94 -1.64
N ALA A 12 -6.78 10.55 -0.39
CA ALA A 12 -6.13 9.28 -0.09
C ALA A 12 -6.99 8.10 -0.57
N GLY A 13 -6.32 7.06 -1.06
CA GLY A 13 -6.97 5.93 -1.71
C GLY A 13 -5.99 5.04 -2.46
N VAL A 14 -6.56 4.08 -3.19
CA VAL A 14 -5.84 3.24 -4.14
C VAL A 14 -5.93 3.87 -5.54
N HIS A 15 -4.78 4.18 -6.12
CA HIS A 15 -4.64 4.88 -7.41
C HIS A 15 -3.84 4.03 -8.39
N THR A 16 -4.27 4.01 -9.65
CA THR A 16 -3.42 3.49 -10.74
C THR A 16 -2.26 4.46 -10.97
N TRP A 17 -1.05 3.93 -11.16
CA TRP A 17 0.16 4.71 -11.39
C TRP A 17 0.90 4.22 -12.63
N THR A 18 1.44 5.15 -13.41
CA THR A 18 2.33 4.81 -14.52
C THR A 18 3.62 5.63 -14.45
N GLY A 19 4.74 4.93 -14.36
CA GLY A 19 6.10 5.51 -14.30
C GLY A 19 6.91 4.98 -13.13
N THR A 20 8.06 5.62 -12.88
CA THR A 20 8.93 5.28 -11.75
C THR A 20 8.32 5.74 -10.42
N THR A 21 8.89 5.25 -9.32
CA THR A 21 8.46 5.61 -7.96
C THR A 21 9.11 6.88 -7.42
N ASP A 22 10.11 7.45 -8.09
CA ASP A 22 10.81 8.66 -7.64
C ASP A 22 9.89 9.87 -7.41
N PRO A 23 8.90 10.16 -8.29
CA PRO A 23 7.95 11.23 -8.04
C PRO A 23 7.08 10.97 -6.81
N LEU A 24 6.67 9.71 -6.58
CA LEU A 24 5.88 9.32 -5.41
C LEU A 24 6.69 9.50 -4.13
N LYS A 25 7.95 9.06 -4.13
CA LYS A 25 8.87 9.22 -3.00
C LYS A 25 9.12 10.69 -2.67
N THR A 26 9.30 11.52 -3.71
CA THR A 26 9.49 12.97 -3.55
C THR A 26 8.25 13.62 -2.94
N ALA A 27 7.05 13.31 -3.45
CA ALA A 27 5.80 13.84 -2.92
C ALA A 27 5.54 13.36 -1.48
N ALA A 28 5.82 12.09 -1.18
CA ALA A 28 5.69 11.54 0.17
C ALA A 28 6.57 12.31 1.17
N SER A 29 7.82 12.57 0.80
CA SER A 29 8.75 13.35 1.62
C SER A 29 8.26 14.79 1.85
N GLN A 30 7.65 15.43 0.85
CA GLN A 30 7.09 16.78 0.97
C GLN A 30 5.86 16.83 1.87
N ALA A 31 5.04 15.76 1.86
CA ALA A 31 3.88 15.60 2.73
C ALA A 31 4.23 15.00 4.12
N HIS A 32 5.51 14.79 4.42
CA HIS A 32 5.99 14.13 5.64
C HIS A 32 5.42 12.72 5.88
N LEU A 33 5.10 12.01 4.79
CA LEU A 33 4.62 10.63 4.81
C LEU A 33 5.79 9.66 4.71
N ARG A 34 5.66 8.51 5.36
CA ARG A 34 6.56 7.37 5.12
C ARG A 34 6.39 6.92 3.67
N PHE A 35 7.47 6.54 2.99
CA PHE A 35 7.40 5.97 1.64
C PHE A 35 7.91 4.53 1.63
N CYS A 36 7.11 3.63 1.06
CA CYS A 36 7.45 2.22 0.87
C CYS A 36 7.16 1.80 -0.58
N ALA A 37 8.12 1.14 -1.20
CA ALA A 37 7.92 0.46 -2.48
C ALA A 37 7.89 -1.05 -2.23
N VAL A 38 6.85 -1.71 -2.73
CA VAL A 38 6.67 -3.15 -2.68
C VAL A 38 6.87 -3.68 -4.10
N ASP A 39 7.86 -4.54 -4.30
CA ASP A 39 8.12 -5.16 -5.60
C ASP A 39 7.42 -6.52 -5.70
N LEU A 40 6.36 -6.59 -6.50
CA LEU A 40 5.58 -7.82 -6.70
C LEU A 40 6.15 -8.70 -7.82
N SER A 41 7.34 -8.43 -8.34
CA SER A 41 7.97 -9.22 -9.42
C SER A 41 8.18 -10.70 -9.06
N LYS A 42 8.29 -11.00 -7.76
CA LYS A 42 8.45 -12.34 -7.19
C LYS A 42 7.18 -12.94 -6.60
N ALA A 43 6.09 -12.17 -6.52
CA ALA A 43 4.80 -12.70 -6.05
C ALA A 43 4.25 -13.66 -7.12
N ARG A 44 4.13 -14.94 -6.76
CA ARG A 44 3.62 -16.02 -7.62
C ARG A 44 2.36 -16.68 -7.07
N ASP A 45 2.12 -16.50 -5.78
CA ASP A 45 1.00 -17.01 -5.03
C ASP A 45 0.76 -16.11 -3.81
N ARG A 46 -0.31 -16.37 -3.07
CA ARG A 46 -0.65 -15.62 -1.87
C ARG A 46 0.46 -15.58 -0.82
N ALA A 47 1.20 -16.68 -0.63
CA ALA A 47 2.25 -16.74 0.37
C ALA A 47 3.42 -15.80 0.03
N THR A 48 3.85 -15.81 -1.23
CA THR A 48 4.89 -14.92 -1.74
C THR A 48 4.41 -13.47 -1.83
N LEU A 49 3.13 -13.21 -2.15
CA LEU A 49 2.54 -11.87 -2.04
C LEU A 49 2.66 -11.32 -0.61
N PHE A 50 2.24 -12.10 0.39
CA PHE A 50 2.32 -11.67 1.79
C PHE A 50 3.76 -11.48 2.25
N ALA A 51 4.71 -12.31 1.78
CA ALA A 51 6.12 -12.13 2.09
C ALA A 51 6.70 -10.83 1.51
N GLU A 52 6.34 -10.45 0.27
CA GLU A 52 6.79 -9.19 -0.33
C GLU A 52 6.16 -7.98 0.38
N LEU A 53 4.88 -8.05 0.75
CA LEU A 53 4.20 -7.01 1.54
C LEU A 53 4.85 -6.84 2.93
N ASP A 54 5.02 -7.94 3.65
CA ASP A 54 5.61 -7.93 4.99
C ASP A 54 7.04 -7.40 4.97
N GLY A 55 7.90 -7.92 4.08
CA GLY A 55 9.30 -7.48 3.98
C GLY A 55 9.45 -6.00 3.62
N ALA A 56 8.62 -5.48 2.72
CA ALA A 56 8.70 -4.09 2.26
C ALA A 56 8.06 -3.10 3.24
N LEU A 57 6.90 -3.45 3.80
CA LEU A 57 6.17 -2.60 4.73
C LEU A 57 6.72 -2.70 6.16
N LYS A 58 7.43 -3.79 6.48
CA LYS A 58 7.85 -4.18 7.83
C LYS A 58 6.63 -4.26 8.74
N LEU A 59 5.71 -5.16 8.39
CA LEU A 59 4.47 -5.33 9.14
C LEU A 59 4.78 -5.81 10.57
N PRO A 60 3.85 -5.64 11.52
CA PRO A 60 4.03 -6.12 12.88
C PRO A 60 4.33 -7.63 12.95
N GLU A 61 5.10 -8.06 13.95
CA GLU A 61 5.48 -9.47 14.14
C GLU A 61 4.28 -10.43 14.27
N HIS A 62 3.11 -9.90 14.63
CA HIS A 62 1.88 -10.66 14.76
C HIS A 62 1.09 -10.82 13.44
N PHE A 63 1.65 -10.41 12.30
CA PHE A 63 1.02 -10.60 10.99
C PHE A 63 0.85 -12.11 10.66
N GLY A 64 -0.40 -12.57 10.70
CA GLY A 64 -0.76 -13.98 10.55
C GLY A 64 -0.78 -14.56 9.13
N HIS A 65 -0.20 -13.87 8.14
CA HIS A 65 -0.12 -14.28 6.73
C HIS A 65 -1.45 -14.79 6.13
N ASN A 66 -2.54 -14.10 6.44
CA ASN A 66 -3.87 -14.31 5.86
C ASN A 66 -4.55 -12.95 5.62
N TRP A 67 -5.68 -12.95 4.91
CA TRP A 67 -6.36 -11.70 4.52
C TRP A 67 -6.91 -10.91 5.70
N ASP A 68 -7.52 -11.58 6.68
CA ASP A 68 -8.05 -10.93 7.87
C ASP A 68 -6.91 -10.30 8.68
N ALA A 69 -5.82 -11.05 8.88
CA ALA A 69 -4.63 -10.54 9.53
C ALA A 69 -3.99 -9.37 8.77
N LEU A 70 -4.08 -9.34 7.43
CA LEU A 70 -3.59 -8.21 6.63
C LEU A 70 -4.45 -6.97 6.88
N ALA A 71 -5.79 -7.12 6.86
CA ALA A 71 -6.70 -6.03 7.17
C ALA A 71 -6.43 -5.46 8.56
N ASP A 72 -6.35 -6.34 9.57
CA ASP A 72 -6.09 -5.96 10.96
C ASP A 72 -4.77 -5.18 11.10
N VAL A 73 -3.67 -5.70 10.57
CA VAL A 73 -2.38 -5.01 10.70
C VAL A 73 -2.34 -3.72 9.90
N LEU A 74 -3.04 -3.61 8.77
CA LEU A 74 -3.03 -2.37 7.99
C LEU A 74 -3.74 -1.21 8.70
N GLU A 75 -4.62 -1.51 9.65
CA GLU A 75 -5.28 -0.55 10.54
C GLU A 75 -4.50 -0.31 11.85
N ASP A 76 -3.35 -0.97 12.02
CA ASP A 76 -2.43 -0.74 13.14
C ASP A 76 -1.54 0.50 12.92
N ARG A 77 -1.38 1.30 13.96
CA ARG A 77 -0.59 2.54 13.93
C ARG A 77 0.92 2.27 13.96
N ASP A 78 1.36 1.09 14.39
CA ASP A 78 2.76 0.79 14.67
C ASP A 78 3.69 0.90 13.44
N TRP A 79 3.17 0.73 12.21
CA TRP A 79 3.96 0.72 10.98
C TRP A 79 3.64 1.88 10.00
N LEU A 80 2.54 2.62 10.25
CA LEU A 80 2.02 3.69 9.37
C LEU A 80 2.96 4.91 9.29
N GLY A 81 3.75 5.16 10.33
CA GLY A 81 4.54 6.38 10.47
C GLY A 81 3.75 7.55 11.06
N ARG A 82 4.41 8.68 11.34
CA ARG A 82 3.84 9.77 12.15
C ARG A 82 2.60 10.43 11.54
N HIS A 83 2.60 10.63 10.22
CA HIS A 83 1.56 11.36 9.50
C HIS A 83 0.82 10.50 8.47
N GLY A 84 1.22 9.25 8.31
CA GLY A 84 0.75 8.38 7.23
C GLY A 84 1.86 7.81 6.36
N ILE A 85 1.44 7.06 5.35
CA ILE A 85 2.28 6.29 4.43
C ILE A 85 1.83 6.45 2.98
N VAL A 86 2.81 6.29 2.09
CA VAL A 86 2.63 6.05 0.65
C VAL A 86 3.23 4.69 0.32
N ILE A 87 2.40 3.81 -0.23
CA ILE A 87 2.75 2.47 -0.69
C ILE A 87 2.73 2.48 -2.22
N ALA A 88 3.85 2.14 -2.84
CA ALA A 88 3.92 1.91 -4.29
C ALA A 88 4.04 0.41 -4.55
N LEU A 89 2.96 -0.22 -5.05
CA LEU A 89 2.98 -1.59 -5.53
C LEU A 89 3.52 -1.58 -6.96
N THR A 90 4.71 -2.11 -7.17
CA THR A 90 5.38 -2.16 -8.48
C THR A 90 5.34 -3.58 -9.04
N HIS A 91 5.34 -3.68 -10.38
CA HIS A 91 5.27 -4.95 -11.10
C HIS A 91 4.01 -5.77 -10.77
N ALA A 92 2.91 -5.10 -10.41
CA ALA A 92 1.68 -5.75 -9.96
C ALA A 92 0.94 -6.48 -11.11
N THR A 93 1.18 -6.06 -12.36
CA THR A 93 0.48 -6.58 -13.55
C THR A 93 0.53 -8.11 -13.68
N GLY A 94 1.67 -8.73 -13.36
CA GLY A 94 1.83 -10.19 -13.44
C GLY A 94 0.91 -10.90 -12.46
N TYR A 95 1.01 -10.55 -11.17
CA TYR A 95 0.18 -11.12 -10.12
C TYR A 95 -1.31 -10.89 -10.37
N ARG A 96 -1.69 -9.66 -10.71
CA ARG A 96 -3.09 -9.30 -10.98
C ARG A 96 -3.73 -10.13 -12.08
N ARG A 97 -2.96 -10.48 -13.12
CA ARG A 97 -3.46 -11.30 -14.24
C ARG A 97 -3.61 -12.77 -13.85
N GLU A 98 -2.68 -13.29 -13.05
CA GLU A 98 -2.64 -14.71 -12.66
C GLU A 98 -3.60 -15.02 -11.51
N HIS A 99 -3.82 -14.05 -10.61
CA HIS A 99 -4.63 -14.19 -9.39
C HIS A 99 -5.67 -13.07 -9.25
N PRO A 100 -6.63 -12.92 -10.20
CA PRO A 100 -7.54 -11.78 -10.23
C PRO A 100 -8.45 -11.69 -9.00
N HIS A 101 -8.89 -12.82 -8.43
CA HIS A 101 -9.72 -12.83 -7.23
C HIS A 101 -8.96 -12.37 -5.99
N GLU A 102 -7.74 -12.87 -5.79
CA GLU A 102 -6.87 -12.44 -4.69
C GLU A 102 -6.47 -10.97 -4.82
N TRP A 103 -6.24 -10.51 -6.06
CA TRP A 103 -5.99 -9.10 -6.33
C TRP A 103 -7.17 -8.22 -5.93
N THR A 104 -8.41 -8.62 -6.27
CA THR A 104 -9.61 -7.89 -5.84
C THR A 104 -9.69 -7.81 -4.32
N THR A 105 -9.46 -8.93 -3.61
CA THR A 105 -9.44 -8.93 -2.14
C THR A 105 -8.37 -8.00 -1.57
N LEU A 106 -7.14 -8.03 -2.12
CA LEU A 106 -6.07 -7.11 -1.70
C LEU A 106 -6.46 -5.64 -1.93
N GLU A 107 -7.00 -5.33 -3.10
CA GLU A 107 -7.39 -3.96 -3.46
C GLU A 107 -8.51 -3.44 -2.56
N ASP A 108 -9.49 -4.28 -2.21
CA ASP A 108 -10.57 -3.93 -1.30
C ASP A 108 -10.03 -3.68 0.12
N ILE A 109 -9.17 -4.56 0.64
CA ILE A 109 -8.50 -4.36 1.94
C ILE A 109 -7.70 -3.05 1.98
N LEU A 110 -6.95 -2.74 0.92
CA LEU A 110 -6.16 -1.51 0.84
C LEU A 110 -7.05 -0.25 0.75
N ARG A 111 -8.22 -0.34 0.12
CA ARG A 111 -9.21 0.74 0.10
C ARG A 111 -9.84 0.93 1.47
N GLU A 112 -10.24 -0.14 2.14
CA GLU A 112 -10.80 -0.09 3.49
C GLU A 112 -9.82 0.54 4.48
N ALA A 113 -8.56 0.09 4.48
CA ALA A 113 -7.50 0.71 5.28
C ALA A 113 -7.32 2.20 4.93
N SER A 114 -7.42 2.56 3.65
CA SER A 114 -7.35 3.96 3.25
C SER A 114 -8.47 4.82 3.81
N GLU A 115 -9.71 4.32 3.82
CA GLU A 115 -10.85 5.04 4.40
C GLU A 115 -10.72 5.12 5.93
N PHE A 116 -10.34 4.03 6.59
CA PHE A 116 -10.09 3.99 8.03
C PHE A 116 -9.12 5.09 8.48
N TRP A 117 -7.99 5.24 7.78
CA TRP A 117 -6.98 6.25 8.11
C TRP A 117 -7.39 7.67 7.71
N LYS A 118 -8.16 7.82 6.63
CA LYS A 118 -8.71 9.11 6.19
C LYS A 118 -9.63 9.71 7.25
N GLU A 119 -10.52 8.91 7.85
CA GLU A 119 -11.36 9.34 8.98
C GLU A 119 -10.56 9.80 10.22
N ARG A 120 -9.31 9.33 10.33
CA ARG A 120 -8.37 9.67 11.42
C ARG A 120 -7.39 10.77 11.03
N HIS A 121 -7.61 11.41 9.88
CA HIS A 121 -6.75 12.46 9.32
C HIS A 121 -5.29 12.04 9.10
N ALA A 122 -5.06 10.74 8.81
CA ALA A 122 -3.75 10.22 8.44
C ALA A 122 -3.76 9.82 6.95
N GLY A 123 -2.67 10.13 6.23
CA GLY A 123 -2.58 9.81 4.81
C GLY A 123 -2.24 8.33 4.59
N PHE A 124 -3.13 7.55 3.98
CA PHE A 124 -2.83 6.19 3.53
C PHE A 124 -3.01 6.12 2.02
N TRP A 125 -1.89 6.15 1.29
CA TRP A 125 -1.92 6.24 -0.17
C TRP A 125 -1.35 4.98 -0.78
N VAL A 126 -2.04 4.41 -1.75
CA VAL A 126 -1.56 3.26 -2.50
C VAL A 126 -1.51 3.61 -3.98
N PHE A 127 -0.38 3.32 -4.62
CA PHE A 127 -0.17 3.49 -6.05
C PHE A 127 0.18 2.15 -6.68
N VAL A 128 -0.63 1.70 -7.64
CA VAL A 128 -0.48 0.41 -8.32
C VAL A 128 0.15 0.63 -9.70
N ALA A 129 1.34 0.07 -9.93
CA ALA A 129 2.14 0.20 -11.15
C ALA A 129 2.46 -1.16 -11.81
#